data_AF-A0A0K2VC72-F1
#
_entry.id   AF-A0A0K2VC72-F1
#
_cell.length_a   1.000
_cell.length_b   1.000
_cell.length_c   1.000
_cell.angle_alpha   90.00
_cell.angle_beta   90.00
_cell.angle_gamma   90.00
#
_symmetry.space_group_name_H-M   'P 1'
#
loop_
_entity.id
_entity.type
_entity.pdbx_description
1 polymer ?
#
loop_
_entity_poly.entity_id
_entity_poly.type
_entity_poly.pdbx_seq_one_letter_code
_entity_poly.pdbx_strand_id
1 'polypeptide(L)'
;MEQARRDAILELARAGHKPSAIYKLLNYPKTTVSRVFNAWEVEGKVCRKAHNMRSDRIRTPRFLEGLRKSIKASPGTSLCRLTKNRGASKQLVSKDVNEDLGHRSHRMAKQHILTASIKATRLTNGKRLLNDQKSHGGRIIFFSYEKNWTVDRSYNVQNYRWLAKER
;
A
#
# COMPACT_ATOMS: atom_id res chain seq x y z
N MET A 1 -13.46 -20.07 -18.14
CA MET A 1 -13.71 -20.98 -19.30
C MET A 1 -12.43 -21.63 -19.82
N GLU A 2 -11.35 -20.88 -20.08
CA GLU A 2 -10.11 -21.46 -20.65
C GLU A 2 -9.46 -22.54 -19.76
N GLN A 3 -9.48 -22.37 -18.43
CA GLN A 3 -8.90 -23.34 -17.49
C GLN A 3 -9.66 -24.67 -17.49
N ALA A 4 -11.00 -24.64 -17.38
CA ALA A 4 -11.83 -25.83 -17.44
C ALA A 4 -11.64 -26.67 -18.71
N ARG A 5 -11.38 -26.03 -19.86
CA ARG A 5 -11.05 -26.74 -21.11
C ARG A 5 -9.72 -27.48 -21.02
N ARG A 6 -8.72 -26.89 -20.36
CA ARG A 6 -7.43 -27.53 -20.14
C ARG A 6 -7.54 -28.69 -19.15
N ASP A 7 -8.33 -28.52 -18.10
CA ASP A 7 -8.57 -29.57 -17.11
C ASP A 7 -9.28 -30.78 -17.74
N ALA A 8 -10.25 -30.56 -18.63
CA ALA A 8 -10.88 -31.64 -19.40
C ALA A 8 -9.92 -32.38 -20.34
N ILE A 9 -8.99 -31.65 -20.99
CA ILE A 9 -7.92 -32.27 -21.80
C ILE A 9 -6.99 -33.10 -20.92
N LEU A 10 -6.67 -32.61 -19.71
CA LEU A 10 -5.80 -33.30 -18.76
C LEU A 10 -6.42 -34.61 -18.27
N GLU A 11 -7.69 -34.60 -17.89
CA GLU A 11 -8.38 -35.80 -17.43
C GLU A 11 -8.41 -36.90 -18.51
N LEU A 12 -8.66 -36.52 -19.76
CA LEU A 12 -8.60 -37.46 -20.88
C LEU A 12 -7.18 -37.94 -21.20
N ALA A 13 -6.17 -37.06 -21.05
CA ALA A 13 -4.77 -37.44 -21.21
C ALA A 13 -4.32 -38.43 -20.12
N ARG A 14 -4.75 -38.20 -18.86
CA ARG A 14 -4.55 -39.12 -17.73
C ARG A 14 -5.23 -40.47 -17.95
N ALA A 15 -6.41 -40.46 -18.57
CA ALA A 15 -7.12 -41.67 -18.98
C ALA A 15 -6.50 -42.38 -20.20
N GLY A 16 -5.36 -41.91 -20.72
CA GLY A 16 -4.61 -42.56 -21.79
C GLY A 16 -5.09 -42.24 -23.21
N HIS A 17 -5.99 -41.27 -23.39
CA HIS A 17 -6.45 -40.89 -24.72
C HIS A 17 -5.37 -40.12 -25.48
N LYS A 18 -5.17 -40.48 -26.76
CA LYS A 18 -4.28 -39.75 -27.67
C LYS A 18 -4.86 -38.36 -28.01
N PRO A 19 -4.02 -37.35 -28.28
CA PRO A 19 -4.47 -36.00 -28.65
C PRO A 19 -5.50 -35.97 -29.80
N SER A 20 -5.37 -36.92 -30.74
CA SER A 20 -6.28 -37.07 -31.88
C SER A 20 -7.70 -37.48 -31.49
N ALA A 21 -7.86 -38.28 -30.43
CA ALA A 21 -9.14 -38.66 -29.89
C ALA A 21 -9.74 -37.52 -29.05
N ILE A 22 -8.89 -36.84 -28.28
CA ILE A 22 -9.30 -35.75 -27.38
C ILE A 22 -9.93 -34.59 -28.16
N TYR A 23 -9.32 -34.13 -29.27
CA TYR A 23 -9.88 -32.99 -30.00
C TYR A 23 -11.22 -33.33 -30.67
N LYS A 24 -11.41 -34.58 -31.11
CA LYS A 24 -12.67 -35.05 -31.70
C LYS A 24 -13.77 -35.17 -30.64
N LEU A 25 -13.43 -35.69 -29.46
CA LEU A 25 -14.36 -35.89 -28.35
C LEU A 25 -14.83 -34.57 -27.74
N LEU A 26 -13.90 -33.66 -27.45
CA LEU A 26 -14.21 -32.37 -26.81
C LEU A 26 -14.62 -31.28 -27.82
N ASN A 27 -14.51 -31.54 -29.12
CA ASN A 27 -14.68 -30.56 -30.20
C ASN A 27 -13.86 -29.26 -29.98
N TYR A 28 -12.63 -29.42 -29.48
CA TYR A 28 -11.71 -28.32 -29.24
C TYR A 28 -10.71 -28.14 -30.38
N PRO A 29 -10.14 -26.92 -30.57
CA PRO A 29 -9.13 -26.71 -31.60
C PRO A 29 -7.92 -27.63 -31.40
N LYS A 30 -7.54 -28.36 -32.47
CA LYS A 30 -6.42 -29.31 -32.47
C LYS A 30 -5.12 -28.70 -31.92
N THR A 31 -4.84 -27.44 -32.26
CA THR A 31 -3.66 -26.70 -31.80
C THR A 31 -3.64 -26.50 -30.29
N THR A 32 -4.79 -26.26 -29.66
CA THR A 32 -4.91 -26.12 -28.21
C THR A 32 -4.70 -27.45 -27.51
N VAL A 33 -5.32 -28.53 -28.03
CA VAL A 33 -5.17 -29.88 -27.47
C VAL A 33 -3.71 -30.34 -27.52
N SER A 34 -3.06 -30.23 -28.69
CA SER A 34 -1.64 -30.61 -28.82
C SER A 34 -0.73 -29.78 -27.93
N ARG A 35 -0.94 -28.46 -27.82
CA ARG A 35 -0.12 -27.59 -26.96
C ARG A 35 -0.24 -27.96 -25.48
N VAL A 36 -1.46 -28.23 -25.01
CA VAL A 36 -1.71 -28.59 -23.61
C VAL A 36 -1.19 -29.99 -23.31
N PHE A 37 -1.41 -30.96 -24.20
CA PHE A 37 -0.92 -32.32 -24.04
C PHE A 37 0.62 -32.37 -23.97
N ASN A 38 1.31 -31.69 -24.90
CA ASN A 38 2.77 -31.66 -24.90
C ASN A 38 3.32 -30.91 -23.66
N ALA A 39 2.67 -29.84 -23.22
CA ALA A 39 3.05 -29.13 -22.01
C ALA A 39 2.89 -30.02 -20.75
N TRP A 40 1.83 -30.84 -20.71
CA TRP A 40 1.64 -31.82 -19.64
C TRP A 40 2.71 -32.92 -19.67
N GLU A 41 2.99 -33.49 -20.84
CA GLU A 41 3.97 -34.56 -21.02
C GLU A 41 5.40 -34.12 -20.64
N VAL A 42 5.77 -32.88 -20.96
CA VAL A 42 7.13 -32.34 -20.72
C VAL A 42 7.28 -31.70 -19.34
N GLU A 43 6.33 -30.84 -18.92
CA GLU A 43 6.49 -30.01 -17.71
C GLU A 43 5.66 -30.53 -16.53
N GLY A 44 4.74 -31.49 -16.74
CA GLY A 44 3.78 -31.95 -15.72
C GLY A 44 2.77 -30.86 -15.30
N LYS A 45 2.75 -29.72 -15.99
CA LYS A 45 1.95 -28.53 -15.63
C LYS A 45 1.00 -28.16 -16.75
N VAL A 46 -0.24 -27.85 -16.37
CA VAL A 46 -1.33 -27.49 -17.28
C VAL A 46 -1.67 -25.99 -17.22
N CYS A 47 -1.09 -25.28 -16.26
CA CYS A 47 -1.29 -23.86 -16.07
C CYS A 47 -0.74 -23.08 -17.27
N ARG A 48 -1.45 -22.03 -17.69
CA ARG A 48 -0.93 -21.10 -18.70
C ARG A 48 0.37 -20.45 -18.17
N LYS A 49 1.40 -20.41 -19.02
CA LYS A 49 2.63 -19.68 -18.71
C LYS A 49 2.31 -18.21 -18.41
N ALA A 50 2.89 -17.69 -17.32
CA ALA A 50 2.77 -16.29 -16.99
C ALA A 50 3.32 -15.44 -18.14
N HIS A 51 2.60 -14.37 -18.50
CA HIS A 51 3.09 -13.44 -19.50
C HIS A 51 4.27 -12.65 -18.92
N ASN A 52 5.33 -12.48 -19.71
CA ASN A 52 6.47 -11.66 -19.30
C ASN A 52 6.04 -10.21 -19.14
N MET A 53 6.57 -9.51 -18.13
CA MET A 53 6.33 -8.08 -18.02
C MET A 53 6.96 -7.34 -19.21
N ARG A 54 6.33 -6.26 -19.65
CA ARG A 54 6.93 -5.40 -20.68
C ARG A 54 8.18 -4.71 -20.12
N SER A 55 9.21 -4.58 -20.95
CA SER A 55 10.50 -3.99 -20.59
C SER A 55 10.46 -2.46 -20.42
N ASP A 56 9.52 -1.79 -21.07
CA ASP A 56 9.30 -0.33 -21.06
C ASP A 56 8.57 0.16 -19.79
N ARG A 57 8.26 -0.75 -18.85
CA ARG A 57 7.51 -0.40 -17.64
C ARG A 57 8.34 0.51 -16.72
N ILE A 58 7.91 1.77 -16.59
CA ILE A 58 8.51 2.77 -15.68
C ILE A 58 8.52 2.29 -14.21
N ARG A 59 7.46 1.58 -13.80
CA ARG A 59 7.24 1.05 -12.43
C ARG A 59 8.17 -0.13 -12.14
N THR A 60 9.46 0.20 -11.97
CA THR A 60 10.53 -0.71 -11.58
C THR A 60 10.80 -0.62 -10.07
N PRO A 61 11.43 -1.65 -9.46
CA PRO A 61 11.85 -1.58 -8.05
C PRO A 61 12.75 -0.37 -7.76
N ARG A 62 13.63 -0.02 -8.71
CA ARG A 62 14.50 1.17 -8.62
C ARG A 62 13.70 2.47 -8.57
N PHE A 63 12.64 2.58 -9.36
CA PHE A 63 11.75 3.75 -9.36
C PHE A 63 11.03 3.89 -8.01
N LEU A 64 10.49 2.79 -7.48
CA LEU A 64 9.80 2.75 -6.19
C LEU A 64 10.72 3.15 -5.03
N GLU A 65 11.94 2.63 -4.99
CA GLU A 65 12.92 3.02 -3.98
C GLU A 65 13.34 4.49 -4.09
N GLY A 66 13.43 5.02 -5.31
CA GLY A 66 13.61 6.45 -5.54
C GLY A 66 12.47 7.28 -4.93
N LEU A 67 11.22 6.90 -5.21
CA LEU A 67 10.03 7.54 -4.63
C LEU A 67 10.04 7.49 -3.11
N ARG A 68 10.33 6.32 -2.54
CA ARG A 68 10.44 6.12 -1.10
C ARG A 68 11.47 7.04 -0.45
N LYS A 69 12.65 7.18 -1.07
CA LYS A 69 13.69 8.12 -0.60
C LYS A 69 13.23 9.57 -0.65
N SER A 70 12.57 9.98 -1.75
CA SER A 70 12.02 11.34 -1.87
C SER A 70 10.97 11.65 -0.81
N ILE A 71 10.08 10.70 -0.52
CA ILE A 71 9.06 10.86 0.53
C ILE A 71 9.72 10.91 1.91
N LYS A 72 10.69 10.04 2.18
CA LYS A 72 11.42 10.04 3.47
C LYS A 72 12.17 11.35 3.71
N ALA A 73 12.78 11.92 2.67
CA ALA A 73 13.51 13.19 2.76
C ALA A 73 12.60 14.41 2.90
N SER A 74 11.43 14.40 2.25
CA SER A 74 10.49 15.52 2.25
C SER A 74 9.04 15.02 2.15
N PRO A 75 8.47 14.54 3.25
CA PRO A 75 7.14 13.93 3.26
C PRO A 75 5.99 14.94 3.12
N GLY A 76 6.25 16.23 3.35
CA GLY A 76 5.31 17.32 3.05
C GLY A 76 5.16 17.63 1.55
N THR A 77 5.81 16.87 0.68
CA THR A 77 5.78 17.10 -0.76
C THR A 77 4.46 16.64 -1.36
N SER A 78 3.80 17.50 -2.15
CA SER A 78 2.60 17.12 -2.89
C SER A 78 2.91 16.07 -3.98
N LEU A 79 1.92 15.22 -4.29
CA LEU A 79 2.02 14.26 -5.38
C LEU A 79 2.35 14.94 -6.72
N CYS A 80 1.76 16.11 -6.99
CA CYS A 80 2.05 16.89 -8.20
C CYS A 80 3.52 17.35 -8.29
N ARG A 81 4.18 17.61 -7.16
CA ARG A 81 5.61 17.94 -7.18
C ARG A 81 6.45 16.68 -7.36
N LEU A 82 6.07 15.56 -6.74
CA LEU A 82 6.74 14.26 -6.96
C LEU A 82 6.66 13.82 -8.42
N THR A 83 5.53 14.05 -9.10
CA THR A 83 5.35 13.70 -10.51
C THR A 83 6.24 14.52 -11.42
N LYS A 84 6.30 15.85 -11.22
CA LYS A 84 7.18 16.74 -11.98
C LYS A 84 8.65 16.36 -11.82
N ASN A 85 9.08 16.08 -10.58
CA ASN A 85 10.46 15.70 -10.28
C ASN A 85 10.87 14.35 -10.89
N ARG A 86 9.90 13.47 -11.16
CA ARG A 86 10.14 12.10 -11.65
C ARG A 86 9.78 11.92 -13.13
N GLY A 87 9.25 12.94 -13.79
CA GLY A 87 8.81 12.84 -15.19
C GLY A 87 7.72 11.79 -15.40
N ALA A 88 6.87 11.56 -14.40
CA ALA A 88 5.87 10.49 -14.40
C ALA A 88 4.44 11.04 -14.34
N SER A 89 3.47 10.25 -14.82
CA SER A 89 2.07 10.64 -14.74
C SER A 89 1.56 10.68 -13.29
N LYS A 90 0.61 11.57 -13.01
CA LYS A 90 0.00 11.71 -11.68
C LYS A 90 -0.67 10.42 -11.20
N GLN A 91 -1.35 9.73 -12.11
CA GLN A 91 -2.02 8.47 -11.81
C GLN A 91 -1.02 7.39 -11.39
N LEU A 92 0.10 7.27 -12.12
CA LEU A 92 1.14 6.29 -11.80
C LEU A 92 1.75 6.56 -10.44
N VAL A 93 2.20 7.80 -10.18
CA VAL A 93 2.79 8.15 -8.88
C VAL A 93 1.78 7.99 -7.74
N SER A 94 0.51 8.36 -7.95
CA SER A 94 -0.52 8.16 -6.92
C SER A 94 -0.74 6.68 -6.62
N LYS A 95 -0.75 5.83 -7.65
CA LYS A 95 -0.90 4.38 -7.50
C LYS A 95 0.28 3.78 -6.75
N ASP A 96 1.49 4.17 -7.13
CA ASP A 96 2.72 3.66 -6.55
C ASP A 96 2.88 4.11 -5.07
N VAL A 97 2.50 5.35 -4.77
CA VAL A 97 2.53 5.87 -3.40
C VAL A 97 1.48 5.20 -2.51
N ASN A 98 0.24 5.05 -3.00
CA ASN A 98 -0.86 4.53 -2.19
C ASN A 98 -0.84 2.99 -2.07
N GLU A 99 -0.60 2.27 -3.17
CA GLU A 99 -0.70 0.80 -3.21
C GLU A 99 0.65 0.13 -2.91
N ASP A 100 1.72 0.48 -3.64
CA ASP A 100 3.01 -0.21 -3.45
C ASP A 100 3.72 0.23 -2.17
N LEU A 101 3.74 1.55 -1.92
CA LEU A 101 4.43 2.10 -0.77
C LEU A 101 3.53 2.17 0.48
N GLY A 102 2.21 2.06 0.32
CA GLY A 102 1.24 2.12 1.42
C GLY A 102 1.20 3.47 2.14
N HIS A 103 1.58 4.56 1.47
CA HIS A 103 1.52 5.89 2.06
C HIS A 103 0.19 6.55 1.74
N ARG A 104 -0.38 7.27 2.71
CA ARG A 104 -1.52 8.16 2.50
C ARG A 104 -1.16 9.60 2.81
N SER A 105 -1.95 10.49 2.24
CA SER A 105 -1.81 11.93 2.47
C SER A 105 -2.61 12.32 3.71
N HIS A 106 -1.93 12.57 4.82
CA HIS A 106 -2.53 12.97 6.08
C HIS A 106 -2.55 14.49 6.23
N ARG A 107 -3.64 15.01 6.83
CA ARG A 107 -3.71 16.42 7.23
C ARG A 107 -2.78 16.64 8.42
N MET A 108 -1.93 17.68 8.34
CA MET A 108 -1.09 18.07 9.46
C MET A 108 -1.96 18.62 10.60
N ALA A 109 -1.81 18.07 11.80
CA ALA A 109 -2.42 18.60 13.00
C ALA A 109 -1.42 19.53 13.71
N LYS A 110 -1.87 20.73 14.12
CA LYS A 110 -1.07 21.60 15.00
C LYS A 110 -0.94 20.88 16.34
N GLN A 111 0.28 20.51 16.71
CA GLN A 111 0.59 19.94 18.01
C GLN A 111 1.67 20.79 18.67
N HIS A 112 1.63 20.82 20.00
CA HIS A 112 2.69 21.47 20.78
C HIS A 112 3.98 20.66 20.60
N ILE A 113 5.07 21.32 20.23
CA ILE A 113 6.38 20.69 20.10
C ILE A 113 6.91 20.46 21.51
N LEU A 114 6.79 19.22 22.00
CA LEU A 114 7.28 18.84 23.32
C LEU A 114 8.76 18.49 23.25
N THR A 115 9.60 19.30 23.87
CA THR A 115 11.01 18.96 24.14
C THR A 115 11.11 17.79 25.11
N ALA A 116 12.27 17.13 25.15
CA ALA A 116 12.50 16.01 26.07
C ALA A 116 12.28 16.42 27.55
N SER A 117 12.72 17.62 27.92
CA SER A 117 12.50 18.17 29.27
C SER A 117 11.01 18.34 29.57
N ILE A 118 10.24 18.96 28.67
CA ILE A 118 8.79 19.14 28.85
C ILE A 118 8.08 17.78 28.98
N LYS A 119 8.48 16.77 28.20
CA LYS A 119 7.92 15.41 28.31
C LYS A 119 8.20 14.81 29.69
N ALA A 120 9.43 14.92 30.19
CA ALA A 120 9.80 14.43 31.50
C ALA A 120 9.01 15.13 32.62
N THR A 121 8.94 16.47 32.58
CA THR A 121 8.17 17.25 33.56
C THR A 121 6.68 16.89 33.53
N ARG A 122 6.09 16.77 32.34
CA ARG A 122 4.68 16.36 32.20
C ARG A 122 4.44 14.95 32.75
N LEU A 123 5.34 14.01 32.50
CA LEU A 123 5.23 12.64 33.02
C LEU A 123 5.32 12.62 34.55
N THR A 124 6.29 13.33 35.12
CA THR A 124 6.47 13.43 36.57
C THR A 124 5.26 14.08 37.24
N ASN A 125 4.79 15.22 36.71
CA ASN A 125 3.63 15.93 37.26
C ASN A 125 2.35 15.11 37.09
N GLY A 126 2.19 14.42 35.96
CA GLY A 126 1.05 13.53 35.71
C GLY A 126 1.00 12.35 36.69
N LYS A 127 2.15 11.73 36.98
CA LYS A 127 2.24 10.67 38.00
C LYS A 127 1.89 11.18 39.40
N ARG A 128 2.37 12.38 39.76
CA ARG A 128 2.04 13.02 41.05
C ARG A 128 0.55 13.31 41.16
N LEU A 129 -0.04 13.91 40.13
CA LEU A 129 -1.48 14.19 40.11
C LEU A 129 -2.32 12.91 40.20
N LEU A 130 -1.91 11.85 39.51
CA LEU A 130 -2.59 10.55 39.57
C LEU A 130 -2.55 9.96 40.98
N ASN A 131 -1.39 10.02 41.65
CA ASN A 131 -1.27 9.52 43.01
C ASN A 131 -2.06 10.38 44.01
N ASP A 132 -2.04 11.71 43.85
CA ASP A 132 -2.83 12.64 44.66
C ASP A 132 -4.33 12.34 44.57
N GLN A 133 -4.84 12.14 43.34
CA GLN A 133 -6.24 11.78 43.09
C GLN A 133 -6.64 10.42 43.69
N LYS A 134 -5.72 9.44 43.70
CA LYS A 134 -5.97 8.13 44.32
C LYS A 134 -6.10 8.24 45.84
N SER A 135 -5.28 9.06 46.47
CA SER A 135 -5.27 9.22 47.93
C SER A 135 -6.40 10.13 48.44
N HIS A 136 -6.86 11.09 47.63
CA HIS A 136 -7.83 12.12 48.03
C HIS A 136 -9.08 12.12 47.12
N GLY A 137 -9.70 10.96 46.97
CA GLY A 137 -10.93 10.79 46.21
C GLY A 137 -12.07 11.67 46.73
N GLY A 138 -12.85 12.27 45.82
CA GLY A 138 -14.02 13.10 46.16
C GLY A 138 -13.75 14.60 46.32
N ARG A 139 -12.50 15.06 46.18
CA ARG A 139 -12.17 16.49 46.23
C ARG A 139 -12.65 17.24 44.99
N ILE A 140 -13.33 18.36 45.18
CA ILE A 140 -13.68 19.30 44.11
C ILE A 140 -12.49 20.24 43.89
N ILE A 141 -11.96 20.27 42.66
CA ILE A 141 -10.85 21.15 42.27
C ILE A 141 -11.37 22.15 41.24
N PHE A 142 -11.24 23.44 41.57
CA PHE A 142 -11.53 24.52 40.63
C PHE A 142 -10.26 24.93 39.90
N PHE A 143 -10.31 24.91 38.58
CA PHE A 143 -9.23 25.40 37.72
C PHE A 143 -9.65 26.72 37.09
N SER A 144 -8.84 27.76 37.25
CA SER A 144 -8.99 29.05 36.56
C SER A 144 -7.86 29.22 35.55
N TYR A 145 -8.17 29.81 34.40
CA TYR A 145 -7.20 30.09 33.34
C TYR A 145 -7.62 31.37 32.62
N GLU A 146 -6.63 32.20 32.27
CA GLU A 146 -6.84 33.37 31.42
C GLU A 146 -6.59 33.03 29.96
N LYS A 147 -7.61 33.28 29.12
CA LYS A 147 -7.54 33.04 27.68
C LYS A 147 -7.12 34.28 26.92
N ASN A 148 -5.88 34.29 26.47
CA ASN A 148 -5.42 35.28 25.49
C ASN A 148 -5.89 34.88 24.09
N TRP A 149 -6.60 35.79 23.41
CA TRP A 149 -7.03 35.61 22.03
C TRP A 149 -5.95 36.13 21.08
N THR A 150 -5.04 35.26 20.69
CA THR A 150 -4.02 35.57 19.68
C THR A 150 -4.54 35.18 18.29
N VAL A 151 -4.61 36.14 17.37
CA VAL A 151 -4.93 35.89 15.96
C VAL A 151 -3.65 35.44 15.25
N ASP A 152 -3.41 34.13 15.22
CA ASP A 152 -2.32 33.54 14.43
C ASP A 152 -2.64 33.61 12.92
N ARG A 153 -1.60 33.65 12.07
CA ARG A 153 -1.76 33.45 10.61
C ARG A 153 -2.53 32.17 10.33
N SER A 154 -3.55 32.26 9.47
CA SER A 154 -4.28 31.08 9.01
C SER A 154 -3.35 30.18 8.19
N TYR A 155 -3.35 28.89 8.53
CA TYR A 155 -2.64 27.87 7.79
C TYR A 155 -3.64 27.16 6.87
N ASN A 156 -3.36 27.07 5.58
CA ASN A 156 -4.25 26.36 4.65
C ASN A 156 -4.12 24.83 4.82
N VAL A 157 -4.88 24.31 5.77
CA VAL A 157 -4.88 22.90 6.18
C VAL A 157 -5.25 21.91 5.07
N GLN A 158 -5.82 22.38 3.94
CA GLN A 158 -6.07 21.53 2.77
C GLN A 158 -4.79 21.28 1.96
N ASN A 159 -3.91 22.28 1.86
CA ASN A 159 -2.69 22.22 1.04
C ASN A 159 -1.51 21.59 1.78
N TYR A 160 -1.48 21.71 3.10
CA TYR A 160 -0.40 21.18 3.90
C TYR A 160 -0.69 19.77 4.42
N ARG A 161 -0.21 18.80 3.64
CA ARG A 161 -0.41 17.39 3.92
C ARG A 161 0.93 16.66 3.99
N TRP A 162 0.95 15.55 4.71
CA TRP A 162 2.13 14.74 4.95
C TRP A 162 1.90 13.33 4.43
N LEU A 163 2.80 12.82 3.59
CA LEU A 163 2.77 11.45 3.12
C LEU A 163 3.41 10.53 4.18
N ALA A 164 2.60 9.66 4.79
CA ALA A 164 3.04 8.68 5.76
C ALA A 164 2.26 7.38 5.60
N LYS A 165 2.80 6.28 6.12
CA LYS A 165 2.07 5.01 6.20
C LYS A 165 0.95 5.11 7.23
N GLU A 166 -0.14 4.39 6.99
CA GLU A 166 -1.15 4.15 8.02
C GLU A 166 -0.52 3.40 9.20
N ARG A 167 -0.88 3.82 10.41
CA ARG A 167 -0.39 3.27 11.68
C ARG A 167 -1.05 1.92 11.98
#